data_AF-A0A2E2VE51-F1
#
_entry.id   AF-A0A2E2VE51-F1
#
_cell.length_a   1.000
_cell.length_b   1.000
_cell.length_c   1.000
_cell.angle_alpha   90.00
_cell.angle_beta   90.00
_cell.angle_gamma   90.00
#
_symmetry.space_group_name_H-M   'P 1'
#
loop_
_entity.id
_entity.type
_entity.pdbx_description
1 polymer ?
#
loop_
_entity_poly.entity_id
_entity_poly.type
_entity_poly.pdbx_seq_one_letter_code
_entity_poly.pdbx_strand_id
1 'polypeptide(L)'
;MSEVASLPSRAADAGKKTSPWKERIVLLTCIFAAWQIFDDVVIVFETQFGWWANLISFIVLAIMTLFLANQLVLFVEKLQGIR
;
A
#
# COMPACT_ATOMS: atom_id res chain seq x y z
N MET A 1 -18.30 -21.14 -30.20
CA MET A 1 -17.45 -20.03 -29.72
C MET A 1 -16.29 -20.66 -28.97
N SER A 2 -15.07 -20.25 -29.32
CA SER A 2 -13.80 -20.89 -28.98
C SER A 2 -13.60 -21.05 -27.46
N GLU A 3 -13.48 -22.30 -27.01
CA GLU A 3 -12.83 -22.65 -25.74
C GLU A 3 -11.35 -22.30 -25.87
N VAL A 4 -10.99 -21.10 -25.41
CA VAL A 4 -9.59 -20.72 -25.28
C VAL A 4 -9.01 -21.52 -24.13
N ALA A 5 -8.32 -22.61 -24.48
CA ALA A 5 -7.58 -23.45 -23.54
C ALA A 5 -6.67 -22.58 -22.66
N SER A 6 -6.93 -22.58 -21.36
CA SER A 6 -6.05 -21.95 -20.38
C SER A 6 -4.70 -22.65 -20.42
N LEU A 7 -3.62 -21.88 -20.62
CA LEU A 7 -2.25 -22.37 -20.63
C LEU A 7 -1.96 -23.24 -19.40
N PRO A 8 -1.37 -24.45 -19.57
CA PRO A 8 -1.15 -25.41 -18.49
C PRO A 8 0.06 -25.00 -17.66
N SER A 9 -0.08 -23.91 -16.92
CA SER A 9 0.83 -23.45 -15.85
C SER A 9 0.34 -22.14 -15.23
N ARG A 10 -0.69 -21.49 -15.80
CA ARG A 10 -1.35 -20.41 -15.09
C ARG A 10 -2.18 -21.06 -14.02
N ALA A 11 -1.60 -21.22 -12.83
CA ALA A 11 -2.37 -21.30 -11.61
C ALA A 11 -3.48 -20.26 -11.77
N ALA A 12 -4.71 -20.74 -11.90
CA ALA A 12 -5.86 -19.96 -11.55
C ALA A 12 -5.78 -19.79 -10.03
N ASP A 13 -4.73 -19.09 -9.57
CA ASP A 13 -4.83 -18.28 -8.38
C ASP A 13 -5.80 -17.19 -8.82
N ALA A 14 -7.08 -17.57 -8.85
CA ALA A 14 -8.18 -16.67 -8.64
C ALA A 14 -7.90 -16.13 -7.24
N GLY A 15 -6.93 -15.20 -7.17
CA GLY A 15 -6.38 -14.67 -5.94
C GLY A 15 -7.59 -14.38 -5.10
N LYS A 16 -7.74 -15.16 -4.03
CA LYS A 16 -8.91 -15.12 -3.14
C LYS A 16 -9.17 -13.65 -2.92
N LYS A 17 -10.21 -13.13 -3.59
CA LYS A 17 -10.42 -11.69 -3.71
C LYS A 17 -10.49 -11.18 -2.28
N THR A 18 -9.41 -10.54 -1.83
CA THR A 18 -9.51 -9.72 -0.65
C THR A 18 -10.62 -8.76 -0.94
N SER A 19 -11.58 -8.67 0.00
CA SER A 19 -12.72 -7.82 -0.25
C SER A 19 -12.17 -6.42 -0.60
N PRO A 20 -12.66 -5.77 -1.66
CA PRO A 20 -12.14 -4.45 -2.05
C PRO A 20 -12.28 -3.43 -0.92
N TRP A 21 -13.13 -3.73 0.06
CA TRP A 21 -13.28 -2.99 1.32
C TRP A 21 -12.08 -3.15 2.26
N LYS A 22 -11.46 -4.32 2.36
CA LYS A 22 -10.29 -4.56 3.22
C LYS A 22 -9.11 -3.70 2.79
N GLU A 23 -8.80 -3.70 1.50
CA GLU A 23 -7.71 -2.88 0.94
C GLU A 23 -7.98 -1.39 1.15
N ARG A 24 -9.22 -0.93 0.90
CA ARG A 24 -9.62 0.47 1.11
C ARG A 24 -9.51 0.91 2.57
N ILE A 25 -9.94 0.08 3.52
CA ILE A 25 -9.83 0.38 4.95
C ILE A 25 -8.35 0.49 5.32
N VAL A 26 -7.53 -0.50 4.96
CA VAL A 26 -6.08 -0.48 5.27
C VAL A 26 -5.41 0.75 4.67
N LEU A 27 -5.72 1.10 3.41
CA LEU A 27 -5.21 2.31 2.77
C LEU A 27 -5.62 3.58 3.52
N LEU A 28 -6.90 3.73 3.88
CA LEU A 28 -7.39 4.89 4.63
C LEU A 28 -6.70 5.00 6.01
N THR A 29 -6.52 3.88 6.71
CA THR A 29 -5.82 3.86 8.01
C THR A 29 -4.35 4.26 7.84
N CYS A 30 -3.68 3.79 6.79
CA CYS A 30 -2.30 4.17 6.49
C CYS A 30 -2.17 5.65 6.14
N ILE A 31 -3.10 6.19 5.33
CA ILE A 31 -3.14 7.63 5.00
C ILE A 31 -3.36 8.47 6.25
N PHE A 32 -4.28 8.05 7.13
CA PHE A 32 -4.52 8.75 8.39
C PHE A 32 -3.29 8.74 9.29
N ALA A 33 -2.63 7.59 9.43
CA ALA A 33 -1.38 7.49 10.20
C ALA A 33 -0.26 8.36 9.61
N ALA A 34 -0.11 8.36 8.27
CA ALA A 34 0.86 9.20 7.58
C ALA A 34 0.59 10.70 7.77
N TRP A 35 -0.68 11.10 7.82
CA TRP A 35 -1.08 12.47 8.13
C TRP A 35 -0.66 12.88 9.54
N GLN A 36 -0.84 12.01 10.54
CA GLN A 36 -0.48 12.30 11.93
C GLN A 36 1.01 12.56 12.14
N ILE A 37 1.87 11.91 11.35
CA ILE A 37 3.33 12.04 11.46
C ILE A 37 3.91 13.00 10.41
N PHE A 38 3.07 13.64 9.59
CA PHE A 38 3.53 14.44 8.46
C PHE A 38 4.42 15.61 8.91
N ASP A 39 3.99 16.36 9.92
CA ASP A 39 4.72 17.52 10.41
C ASP A 39 6.09 17.14 10.99
N ASP A 40 6.16 16.02 11.74
CA ASP A 40 7.42 15.51 12.29
C ASP A 40 8.41 15.12 11.18
N VAL A 41 7.91 14.47 10.11
CA VAL A 41 8.74 14.13 8.96
C VAL A 41 9.20 15.39 8.24
N VAL A 42 8.32 16.37 8.04
CA VAL A 42 8.70 17.66 7.43
C VAL A 42 9.84 18.32 8.21
N ILE A 43 9.74 18.38 9.54
CA ILE A 43 10.78 18.97 10.39
C ILE A 43 12.13 18.27 10.20
N VAL A 44 12.13 16.93 10.13
CA VAL A 44 13.36 16.16 9.88
C VAL A 44 13.94 16.50 8.51
N PHE A 45 13.11 16.55 7.47
CA PHE A 45 13.55 16.85 6.11
C PHE A 45 13.91 18.32 5.90
N GLU A 46 13.37 19.25 6.69
CA GLU A 46 13.69 20.68 6.63
C GLU A 46 15.17 20.92 6.91
N THR A 47 15.75 20.16 7.85
CA THR A 47 17.18 20.21 8.15
C THR A 47 18.09 19.81 6.98
N GLN A 48 17.59 18.98 6.06
CA GLN A 48 18.37 18.40 4.96
C GLN A 48 18.08 19.07 3.61
N PHE A 49 16.84 19.49 3.38
CA PHE A 49 16.35 19.93 2.06
C PHE A 49 15.76 21.34 2.05
N GLY A 50 15.68 22.01 3.20
CA GLY A 50 15.21 23.40 3.33
C GLY A 50 13.82 23.60 2.74
N TRP A 51 13.68 24.54 1.80
CA TRP A 51 12.39 24.89 1.20
C TRP A 51 11.69 23.74 0.46
N TRP A 52 12.45 22.75 -0.04
CA TRP A 52 11.90 21.59 -0.73
C TRP A 52 11.38 20.50 0.22
N ALA A 53 11.59 20.65 1.53
CA ALA A 53 11.24 19.63 2.51
C ALA A 53 9.76 19.25 2.51
N ASN A 54 8.85 20.22 2.35
CA ASN A 54 7.41 19.93 2.26
C ASN A 54 7.07 19.02 1.08
N LEU A 55 7.60 19.33 -0.11
CA LEU A 55 7.33 18.56 -1.33
C LEU A 55 7.95 17.15 -1.24
N ILE A 56 9.20 17.06 -0.78
CA ILE A 56 9.91 15.79 -0.65
C ILE A 56 9.25 14.92 0.42
N SER A 57 8.90 15.47 1.57
CA SER A 57 8.23 14.74 2.66
C SER A 57 6.89 14.19 2.19
N PHE A 58 6.11 14.98 1.45
CA PHE A 58 4.86 14.51 0.86
C PHE A 58 5.05 13.34 -0.09
N ILE A 59 6.01 13.41 -1.02
CA ILE A 59 6.29 12.33 -1.97
C ILE A 59 6.76 11.08 -1.24
N VAL A 60 7.69 11.22 -0.29
CA VAL A 60 8.24 10.10 0.49
C VAL A 60 7.14 9.44 1.31
N LEU A 61 6.32 10.21 2.03
CA LEU A 61 5.21 9.68 2.82
C LEU A 61 4.16 9.03 1.93
N ALA A 62 3.83 9.60 0.78
CA ALA A 62 2.88 8.98 -0.15
C ALA A 62 3.35 7.60 -0.63
N ILE A 63 4.62 7.49 -1.05
CA ILE A 63 5.20 6.22 -1.49
C ILE A 63 5.25 5.21 -0.33
N MET A 64 5.71 5.64 0.84
CA MET A 64 5.79 4.79 2.03
C MET A 64 4.41 4.28 2.46
N THR A 65 3.40 5.15 2.43
CA THR A 65 2.01 4.80 2.77
C THR A 65 1.47 3.72 1.83
N LEU A 66 1.67 3.87 0.52
CA LEU A 66 1.25 2.88 -0.47
C LEU A 66 1.97 1.55 -0.28
N PHE A 67 3.27 1.59 -0.01
CA PHE A 67 4.07 0.39 0.24
C PHE A 67 3.61 -0.34 1.51
N LEU A 68 3.46 0.39 2.62
CA LEU A 68 2.97 -0.14 3.90
C LEU A 68 1.56 -0.73 3.77
N ALA A 69 0.65 -0.04 3.09
CA ALA A 69 -0.69 -0.54 2.87
C ALA A 69 -0.67 -1.87 2.10
N ASN A 70 0.15 -1.98 1.06
CA ASN A 70 0.30 -3.22 0.30
C ASN A 70 0.89 -4.36 1.17
N GLN A 71 1.93 -4.07 1.95
CA GLN A 71 2.51 -5.07 2.88
C GLN A 71 1.52 -5.51 3.95
N LEU A 72 0.72 -4.59 4.50
CA LEU A 72 -0.30 -4.90 5.49
C LEU A 72 -1.43 -5.76 4.92
N VAL A 73 -1.88 -5.48 3.68
CA VAL A 73 -2.87 -6.31 3.01
C VAL A 73 -2.35 -7.74 2.86
N LEU A 74 -1.12 -7.91 2.37
CA LEU A 74 -0.46 -9.21 2.23
C LEU A 74 -0.28 -9.91 3.59
N PHE A 75 0.06 -9.17 4.64
CA PHE A 75 0.19 -9.71 5.99
C PHE A 75 -1.13 -10.20 6.54
N VAL A 76 -2.21 -9.42 6.37
CA VAL A 76 -3.55 -9.82 6.79
C VAL A 76 -4.06 -11.02 5.98
N GLU A 77 -3.74 -11.10 4.68
CA GLU A 77 -4.03 -12.30 3.87
C GLU A 77 -3.33 -13.56 4.40
N LYS A 78 -2.05 -13.45 4.79
CA LYS A 78 -1.31 -14.55 5.42
C LYS A 78 -1.93 -14.98 6.74
N LEU A 79 -2.28 -14.04 7.60
CA LEU A 79 -2.94 -14.35 8.88
C LEU A 79 -4.32 -15.01 8.70
N GLN A 80 -5.03 -14.66 7.63
CA GLN A 80 -6.34 -15.24 7.30
C GLN A 80 -6.24 -16.62 6.63
N GLY A 81 -5.04 -17.17 6.42
CA GLY A 81 -4.84 -18.44 5.70
C GLY A 81 -5.34 -18.38 4.24
N ILE A 82 -5.44 -17.16 3.71
CA ILE A 82 -5.83 -16.91 2.33
C ILE A 82 -4.64 -17.20 1.42
N ARG A 83 -3.44 -16.84 1.87
CA ARG A 83 -2.16 -17.00 1.17
C ARG A 83 -1.07 -17.50 2.11
#